data_AF-A0A5N5JU38-F1
#
_entry.id   AF-A0A5N5JU38-F1
#
_cell.length_a   1.000
_cell.length_b   1.000
_cell.length_c   1.000
_cell.angle_alpha   90.00
_cell.angle_beta   90.00
_cell.angle_gamma   90.00
#
_symmetry.space_group_name_H-M   'P 1'
#
loop_
_entity.id
_entity.type
_entity.pdbx_description
1 polymer ?
#
loop_
_entity_poly.entity_id
_entity_poly.type
_entity_poly.pdbx_seq_one_letter_code
_entity_poly.pdbx_strand_id
1 'polypeptide(L)'
;MICIGQKRFQKALELLHNVVTAPMSSINAIAVEAFKKYVLVSLIYNGQFSTSLPKYTSSAAQRNLKTLCQLYIELANTYSIGKISELETYIQTNREKFDSDNNLGLVKQVVSSMYKRNIQRLTQTYLTLSLQDIANTVQLSSPKEAEMHVLQMIQDGEIYATINQRDGMVRFLEDPEQYKTCEMIEHIDSSIQRIMTLSKKLTAMDELISCDPLYLAKVGRERQRFDFDDFDSVPQKFNI
;
A
#
# COMPACT_ATOMS: atom_id res chain seq x y z
N MET A 1 -11.69 6.78 8.50
CA MET A 1 -12.41 7.94 7.91
C MET A 1 -11.71 9.26 8.16
N ILE A 2 -11.45 9.65 9.42
CA ILE A 2 -10.80 10.95 9.74
C ILE A 2 -9.46 11.15 9.01
N CYS A 3 -8.57 10.15 9.03
CA CYS A 3 -7.28 10.23 8.32
C CYS A 3 -7.45 10.41 6.80
N ILE A 4 -8.51 9.84 6.21
CA ILE A 4 -8.82 10.01 4.78
C ILE A 4 -9.24 11.46 4.52
N GLY A 5 -10.10 12.04 5.36
CA GLY A 5 -10.51 13.44 5.25
C GLY A 5 -9.35 14.43 5.41
N GLN A 6 -8.35 14.09 6.23
CA GLN A 6 -7.11 14.86 6.39
C GLN A 6 -6.05 14.57 5.31
N LYS A 7 -6.36 13.79 4.27
CA LYS A 7 -5.43 13.32 3.23
C LYS A 7 -4.18 12.59 3.76
N ARG A 8 -4.22 12.03 4.97
CA ARG A 8 -3.17 11.17 5.54
C ARG A 8 -3.37 9.74 5.09
N PHE A 9 -3.17 9.48 3.79
CA PHE A 9 -3.52 8.21 3.16
C PHE A 9 -2.69 7.02 3.69
N GLN A 10 -1.39 7.21 3.95
CA GLN A 10 -0.54 6.16 4.53
C GLN A 10 -1.12 5.63 5.85
N LYS A 11 -1.44 6.53 6.79
CA LYS A 11 -2.04 6.13 8.07
C LYS A 11 -3.45 5.55 7.91
N ALA A 12 -4.23 6.09 6.97
CA ALA A 12 -5.55 5.57 6.67
C ALA A 12 -5.48 4.11 6.18
N LEU A 13 -4.52 3.77 5.33
CA LEU A 13 -4.32 2.39 4.85
C LEU A 13 -3.99 1.43 5.99
N GLU A 14 -3.07 1.78 6.88
CA GLU A 14 -2.76 0.95 8.05
C GLU A 14 -3.99 0.67 8.90
N LEU A 15 -4.80 1.70 9.17
CA LEU A 15 -6.02 1.55 9.98
C LEU A 15 -7.08 0.72 9.27
N LEU A 16 -7.27 0.91 7.97
CA LEU A 16 -8.22 0.12 7.18
C LEU A 16 -7.78 -1.34 7.06
N HIS A 17 -6.48 -1.57 6.89
CA HIS A 17 -5.89 -2.91 6.86
C HIS A 17 -6.15 -3.66 8.17
N ASN A 18 -6.00 -2.99 9.32
CA ASN A 18 -6.33 -3.58 10.62
C ASN A 18 -7.81 -3.97 10.75
N VAL A 19 -8.73 -3.17 10.19
CA VAL A 19 -10.16 -3.51 10.20
C VAL A 19 -10.45 -4.74 9.34
N VAL A 20 -9.85 -4.82 8.15
CA VAL A 20 -10.04 -5.95 7.22
C VAL A 20 -9.44 -7.25 7.76
N THR A 21 -8.34 -7.14 8.51
CA THR A 21 -7.63 -8.30 9.07
C THR A 21 -8.12 -8.73 10.44
N ALA A 22 -9.01 -7.97 11.07
CA ALA A 22 -9.58 -8.30 12.36
C ALA A 22 -10.24 -9.70 12.34
N PRO A 23 -10.02 -10.53 13.38
CA PRO A 23 -10.70 -11.82 13.50
C PRO A 23 -12.22 -11.64 13.51
N MET A 24 -12.91 -12.35 12.61
CA MET A 24 -14.36 -12.33 12.52
C MET A 24 -14.90 -13.72 12.14
N SER A 25 -15.99 -14.12 12.79
CA SER A 25 -16.71 -15.37 12.48
C SER A 25 -17.67 -15.20 11.30
N SER A 26 -18.27 -14.02 11.18
CA SER A 26 -19.17 -13.63 10.09
C SER A 26 -18.79 -12.27 9.52
N ILE A 27 -19.23 -11.97 8.30
CA ILE A 27 -18.97 -10.69 7.66
C ILE A 27 -19.85 -9.59 8.28
N ASN A 28 -19.25 -8.43 8.56
CA ASN A 28 -19.98 -7.27 9.06
C ASN A 28 -19.97 -6.14 8.01
N ALA A 29 -20.99 -5.27 8.06
CA ALA A 29 -21.10 -4.14 7.14
C ALA A 29 -19.91 -3.17 7.26
N ILE A 30 -19.34 -3.06 8.47
CA ILE A 30 -18.19 -2.20 8.76
C ILE A 30 -16.95 -2.64 7.96
N ALA A 31 -16.63 -3.93 7.93
CA ALA A 31 -15.49 -4.45 7.18
C ALA A 31 -15.71 -4.35 5.67
N VAL A 32 -16.95 -4.52 5.20
CA VAL A 32 -17.30 -4.30 3.79
C VAL A 32 -17.02 -2.86 3.39
N GLU A 33 -17.53 -1.89 4.16
CA GLU A 33 -17.29 -0.46 3.90
C GLU A 33 -15.82 -0.06 4.04
N ALA A 34 -15.13 -0.63 5.03
CA ALA A 34 -13.70 -0.42 5.20
C ALA A 34 -12.91 -0.97 4.01
N PHE A 35 -13.27 -2.16 3.50
CA PHE A 35 -12.60 -2.78 2.36
C PHE A 35 -12.80 -1.99 1.06
N LYS A 36 -14.03 -1.51 0.78
CA LYS A 36 -14.29 -0.62 -0.36
C LYS A 36 -13.36 0.60 -0.34
N LYS A 37 -13.25 1.26 0.82
CA LYS A 37 -12.40 2.44 1.00
C LYS A 37 -10.91 2.09 1.02
N TYR A 38 -10.55 0.90 1.50
CA TYR A 38 -9.18 0.38 1.45
C TYR A 38 -8.69 0.25 0.01
N VAL A 39 -9.53 -0.29 -0.89
CA VAL A 39 -9.23 -0.37 -2.32
C VAL A 39 -9.00 1.04 -2.89
N LEU A 40 -9.94 1.97 -2.69
CA LEU A 40 -9.83 3.32 -3.24
C LEU A 40 -8.59 4.06 -2.72
N VAL A 41 -8.34 4.02 -1.41
CA VAL A 41 -7.17 4.69 -0.82
C VAL A 41 -5.87 4.03 -1.28
N SER A 42 -5.85 2.71 -1.51
CA SER A 42 -4.66 2.02 -2.05
C SER A 42 -4.37 2.47 -3.46
N LEU A 43 -5.39 2.67 -4.30
CA LEU A 43 -5.22 3.21 -5.65
C LEU A 43 -4.67 4.64 -5.62
N ILE A 44 -5.18 5.48 -4.71
CA ILE A 44 -4.75 6.88 -4.57
C ILE A 44 -3.28 6.96 -4.11
N TYR A 45 -2.89 6.19 -3.08
CA TYR A 45 -1.58 6.32 -2.46
C TYR A 45 -0.50 5.43 -3.08
N ASN A 46 -0.79 4.14 -3.28
CA ASN A 46 0.20 3.19 -3.82
C ASN A 46 0.21 3.15 -5.35
N GLY A 47 -0.86 3.64 -6.00
CA GLY A 47 -1.03 3.52 -7.46
C GLY A 47 -1.28 2.07 -7.93
N GLN A 48 -1.52 1.15 -7.00
CA GLN A 48 -1.83 -0.25 -7.27
C GLN A 48 -2.65 -0.84 -6.12
N PHE A 49 -3.34 -1.93 -6.40
CA PHE A 49 -4.06 -2.70 -5.39
C PHE A 49 -3.73 -4.18 -5.55
N SER A 50 -3.31 -4.82 -4.46
CA SER A 50 -3.18 -6.27 -4.43
C SER A 50 -4.44 -6.88 -3.83
N THR A 51 -5.11 -7.71 -4.63
CA THR A 51 -6.30 -8.47 -4.22
C THR A 51 -5.97 -9.61 -3.25
N SER A 52 -4.70 -9.83 -2.91
CA SER A 52 -4.28 -10.79 -1.89
C SER A 52 -4.30 -10.15 -0.50
N LEU A 53 -5.21 -10.65 0.35
CA LEU A 53 -5.19 -10.35 1.78
C LEU A 53 -4.16 -11.25 2.48
N PRO A 54 -3.58 -10.82 3.61
CA PRO A 54 -2.68 -11.66 4.38
C PRO A 54 -3.31 -12.99 4.78
N LYS A 55 -2.48 -14.04 4.90
CA LYS A 55 -2.95 -15.40 5.22
C LYS A 55 -3.65 -15.49 6.58
N TYR A 56 -3.29 -14.64 7.54
CA TYR A 56 -3.90 -14.59 8.87
C TYR A 56 -5.28 -13.91 8.89
N THR A 57 -5.74 -13.36 7.76
CA THR A 57 -7.08 -12.78 7.66
C THR A 57 -8.13 -13.87 7.84
N SER A 58 -9.26 -13.54 8.46
CA SER A 58 -10.35 -14.49 8.67
C SER A 58 -10.84 -15.15 7.36
N SER A 59 -11.20 -16.43 7.44
CA SER A 59 -11.74 -17.16 6.29
C SER A 59 -13.07 -16.58 5.78
N ALA A 60 -13.84 -15.94 6.66
CA ALA A 60 -15.05 -15.22 6.31
C ALA A 60 -14.72 -14.00 5.42
N ALA A 61 -13.73 -13.19 5.80
CA ALA A 61 -13.33 -12.02 5.03
C ALA A 61 -12.70 -12.40 3.69
N GLN A 62 -11.80 -13.41 3.67
CA GLN A 62 -11.15 -13.87 2.44
C GLN A 62 -12.15 -14.39 1.38
N ARG A 63 -13.22 -15.07 1.80
CA ARG A 63 -14.25 -15.61 0.90
C ARG A 63 -15.26 -14.57 0.45
N ASN A 64 -15.69 -13.69 1.35
CA ASN A 64 -16.86 -12.83 1.09
C ASN A 64 -16.49 -11.43 0.61
N LEU A 65 -15.39 -10.81 1.09
CA LEU A 65 -15.08 -9.42 0.75
C LEU A 65 -14.85 -9.21 -0.75
N LYS A 66 -14.22 -10.19 -1.42
CA LYS A 66 -14.01 -10.14 -2.86
C LYS A 66 -15.33 -10.10 -3.63
N THR A 67 -16.22 -11.03 -3.31
CA THR A 67 -17.53 -11.13 -3.96
C THR A 67 -18.42 -9.92 -3.68
N LEU A 68 -18.44 -9.44 -2.43
CA LEU A 68 -19.28 -8.31 -2.02
C LEU A 68 -18.79 -6.96 -2.55
N CYS A 69 -17.48 -6.82 -2.77
CA CYS A 69 -16.85 -5.57 -3.23
C CYS A 69 -16.31 -5.69 -4.66
N GLN A 70 -16.88 -6.59 -5.46
CA GLN A 70 -16.43 -6.90 -6.83
C GLN A 70 -16.31 -5.64 -7.70
N LEU A 71 -17.26 -4.71 -7.59
CA LEU A 71 -17.27 -3.44 -8.32
C LEU A 71 -16.03 -2.56 -8.03
N TYR A 72 -15.52 -2.57 -6.80
CA TYR A 72 -14.32 -1.82 -6.43
C TYR A 72 -13.05 -2.55 -6.88
N ILE A 73 -13.06 -3.88 -6.91
CA ILE A 73 -11.95 -4.69 -7.43
C ILE A 73 -11.84 -4.52 -8.94
N GLU A 74 -12.96 -4.51 -9.66
CA GLU A 74 -12.99 -4.22 -11.10
C GLU A 74 -12.49 -2.81 -11.40
N LEU A 75 -12.89 -1.81 -10.61
CA LEU A 75 -12.33 -0.46 -10.71
C LEU A 75 -10.79 -0.49 -10.59
N ALA A 76 -10.25 -1.25 -9.64
CA ALA A 76 -8.80 -1.40 -9.48
C ALA A 76 -8.13 -2.13 -10.66
N ASN A 77 -8.82 -3.10 -11.27
CA ASN A 77 -8.34 -3.76 -12.48
C ASN A 77 -8.31 -2.80 -13.68
N THR A 78 -9.37 -2.02 -13.88
CA THR A 78 -9.41 -0.98 -14.92
C THR A 78 -8.34 0.08 -14.70
N TYR A 79 -8.10 0.50 -13.45
CA TYR A 79 -7.02 1.41 -13.09
C TYR A 79 -5.64 0.86 -13.50
N SER A 80 -5.42 -0.44 -13.32
CA SER A 80 -4.15 -1.10 -13.63
C SER A 80 -3.81 -1.10 -15.13
N ILE A 81 -4.82 -0.97 -16.01
CA ILE A 81 -4.63 -0.86 -17.47
C ILE A 81 -3.93 0.46 -17.86
N GLY A 82 -4.11 1.52 -17.08
CA GLY A 82 -3.45 2.81 -17.33
C GLY A 82 -4.16 3.74 -18.32
N LYS A 83 -5.34 3.36 -18.82
CA LYS A 83 -6.19 4.20 -19.70
C LYS A 83 -7.25 4.96 -18.92
N ILE A 84 -7.22 6.28 -18.99
CA ILE A 84 -8.12 7.15 -18.23
C ILE A 84 -9.55 7.11 -18.78
N SER A 85 -9.73 7.12 -20.10
CA SER A 85 -11.05 7.05 -20.73
C SER A 85 -11.85 5.80 -20.34
N GLU A 86 -11.20 4.65 -20.23
CA GLU A 86 -11.82 3.40 -19.77
C GLU A 86 -12.22 3.49 -18.29
N LEU A 87 -11.37 4.09 -17.46
CA LEU A 87 -11.66 4.31 -16.04
C LEU A 87 -12.86 5.26 -15.84
N GLU A 88 -12.89 6.38 -16.54
CA GLU A 88 -13.99 7.34 -16.47
C GLU A 88 -15.31 6.74 -16.94
N THR A 89 -15.28 5.95 -18.03
CA THR A 89 -16.45 5.24 -18.54
C THR A 89 -16.99 4.24 -17.52
N TYR A 90 -16.11 3.48 -16.87
CA TYR A 90 -16.49 2.53 -15.81
C TYR A 90 -17.13 3.25 -14.62
N ILE A 91 -16.53 4.37 -14.19
CA ILE A 91 -17.04 5.19 -13.09
C ILE A 91 -18.41 5.77 -13.42
N GLN A 92 -18.58 6.30 -14.63
CA GLN A 92 -19.83 6.91 -15.06
C GLN A 92 -20.96 5.88 -15.16
N THR A 93 -20.66 4.67 -15.64
CA THR A 93 -21.62 3.55 -15.72
C THR A 93 -22.09 3.10 -14.34
N ASN A 94 -21.19 3.13 -13.34
CA ASN A 94 -21.46 2.66 -11.98
C ASN A 94 -21.69 3.81 -10.98
N ARG A 95 -21.94 5.03 -11.46
CA ARG A 95 -21.97 6.25 -10.63
C ARG A 95 -22.96 6.16 -9.47
N GLU A 96 -24.15 5.64 -9.73
CA GLU A 96 -25.22 5.52 -8.72
C GLU A 96 -24.80 4.63 -7.54
N LYS A 97 -24.04 3.55 -7.80
CA LYS A 97 -23.54 2.65 -6.75
C LYS A 97 -22.44 3.29 -5.91
N PHE A 98 -21.58 4.09 -6.53
CA PHE A 98 -20.55 4.84 -5.78
C PHE A 98 -21.15 5.96 -4.94
N ASP A 99 -22.25 6.56 -5.42
CA ASP A 99 -22.99 7.59 -4.70
C ASP A 99 -23.77 7.00 -3.52
N SER A 100 -24.45 5.86 -3.71
CA SER A 100 -25.13 5.14 -2.63
C SER A 100 -24.17 4.72 -1.50
N ASP A 101 -22.94 4.37 -1.86
CA ASP A 101 -21.88 4.02 -0.91
C ASP A 101 -21.18 5.25 -0.28
N ASN A 102 -21.57 6.47 -0.65
CA ASN A 102 -20.96 7.74 -0.23
C ASN A 102 -19.44 7.81 -0.51
N ASN A 103 -18.99 7.18 -1.58
CA ASN A 103 -17.57 7.08 -1.95
C ASN A 103 -17.21 7.89 -3.21
N LEU A 104 -18.17 8.59 -3.82
CA LEU A 104 -17.98 9.31 -5.09
C LEU A 104 -16.80 10.29 -5.06
N GLY A 105 -16.59 11.00 -3.94
CA GLY A 105 -15.46 11.92 -3.79
C GLY A 105 -14.09 11.22 -3.84
N LEU A 106 -13.99 10.03 -3.25
CA LEU A 106 -12.76 9.22 -3.30
C LEU A 106 -12.53 8.64 -4.69
N VAL A 107 -13.60 8.19 -5.37
CA VAL A 107 -13.52 7.69 -6.74
C VAL A 107 -13.01 8.78 -7.70
N LYS A 108 -13.45 10.04 -7.53
CA LYS A 108 -12.88 11.16 -8.29
C LYS A 108 -11.39 11.38 -8.00
N GLN A 109 -10.96 11.23 -6.75
CA GLN A 109 -9.55 11.31 -6.40
C GLN A 109 -8.72 10.16 -7.01
N VAL A 110 -9.30 8.97 -7.19
CA VAL A 110 -8.67 7.87 -7.94
C VAL A 110 -8.43 8.27 -9.40
N VAL A 111 -9.37 8.94 -10.05
CA VAL A 111 -9.15 9.46 -11.41
C VAL A 111 -8.00 10.47 -11.42
N SER A 112 -8.02 11.43 -10.49
CA SER A 112 -6.93 12.42 -10.37
C SER A 112 -5.57 11.78 -10.09
N SER A 113 -5.50 10.72 -9.28
CA SER A 113 -4.25 10.01 -9.01
C SER A 113 -3.72 9.27 -10.24
N MET A 114 -4.59 8.87 -11.17
CA MET A 114 -4.20 8.20 -12.41
C MET A 114 -3.38 9.13 -13.33
N TYR A 115 -3.79 10.40 -13.45
CA TYR A 115 -3.02 11.41 -14.18
C TYR A 115 -1.62 11.57 -13.58
N LYS A 116 -1.54 11.75 -12.26
CA LYS A 116 -0.26 11.85 -11.53
C LYS A 116 0.61 10.61 -11.76
N ARG A 117 0.02 9.42 -11.70
CA ARG A 117 0.73 8.15 -11.89
C ARG A 117 1.26 7.99 -13.31
N ASN A 118 0.47 8.35 -14.32
CA ASN A 118 0.89 8.28 -15.71
C ASN A 118 2.05 9.26 -15.98
N ILE A 119 2.03 10.46 -15.41
CA ILE A 119 3.15 11.41 -15.48
C ILE A 119 4.40 10.84 -14.77
N GLN A 120 4.25 10.25 -13.58
CA GLN A 120 5.37 9.57 -12.89
C GLN A 120 6.00 8.46 -13.73
N ARG A 121 5.22 7.73 -14.55
CA ARG A 121 5.78 6.70 -15.43
C ARG A 121 6.65 7.30 -16.53
N LEU A 122 6.34 8.50 -17.00
CA LEU A 122 7.14 9.19 -18.03
C LEU A 122 8.54 9.54 -17.52
N THR A 123 8.71 9.78 -16.21
CA THR A 123 10.03 10.06 -15.62
C THR A 123 10.97 8.86 -15.68
N GLN A 124 10.44 7.64 -15.88
CA GLN A 124 11.24 6.42 -15.98
C GLN A 124 11.76 6.19 -17.41
N THR A 125 11.12 6.77 -18.42
CA THR A 125 11.44 6.53 -19.83
C THR A 125 12.03 7.75 -20.53
N TYR A 126 11.77 8.96 -20.02
CA TYR A 126 12.18 10.21 -20.65
C TYR A 126 13.02 11.05 -19.69
N LEU A 127 14.09 11.67 -20.22
CA LEU A 127 14.84 12.72 -19.53
C LEU A 127 14.23 14.11 -19.76
N THR A 128 13.82 14.38 -21.00
CA THR A 128 13.16 15.62 -21.41
C THR A 128 12.01 15.28 -22.32
N LEU A 129 10.84 15.89 -22.09
CA LEU A 129 9.62 15.64 -22.85
C LEU A 129 8.83 16.94 -23.03
N SER A 130 8.17 17.12 -24.17
CA SER A 130 7.36 18.32 -24.39
C SER A 130 6.05 18.28 -23.60
N LEU A 131 5.54 19.44 -23.21
CA LEU A 131 4.23 19.56 -22.55
C LEU A 131 3.09 19.05 -23.43
N GLN A 132 3.23 19.17 -24.76
CA GLN A 132 2.27 18.63 -25.71
C GLN A 132 2.27 17.09 -25.72
N ASP A 133 3.44 16.47 -25.71
CA ASP A 133 3.56 15.00 -25.68
C ASP A 133 3.09 14.43 -24.34
N ILE A 134 3.35 15.12 -23.24
CA ILE A 134 2.77 14.78 -21.93
C ILE A 134 1.24 14.83 -22.00
N ALA A 135 0.68 15.92 -22.54
CA ALA A 135 -0.78 16.05 -22.65
C ALA A 135 -1.38 14.92 -23.51
N ASN A 136 -0.77 14.61 -24.65
CA ASN A 136 -1.23 13.55 -25.55
C ASN A 136 -1.14 12.16 -24.90
N THR A 137 -0.03 11.86 -24.23
CA THR A 137 0.23 10.54 -23.62
C THR A 137 -0.68 10.29 -22.41
N VAL A 138 -0.97 11.35 -21.65
CA VAL A 138 -1.80 11.28 -20.43
C VAL A 138 -3.27 11.65 -20.73
N GLN A 139 -3.65 11.85 -21.99
CA GLN A 139 -5.03 12.17 -22.40
C GLN A 139 -5.58 13.44 -21.73
N LEU A 140 -4.74 14.46 -21.55
CA LEU A 140 -5.14 15.79 -21.09
C LEU A 140 -5.60 16.66 -22.26
N SER A 141 -6.44 17.65 -21.97
CA SER A 141 -7.06 18.49 -23.00
C SER A 141 -6.10 19.49 -23.62
N SER A 142 -5.08 19.95 -22.86
CA SER A 142 -4.16 20.98 -23.31
C SER A 142 -2.77 20.88 -22.68
N PRO A 143 -1.74 21.43 -23.33
CA PRO A 143 -0.39 21.55 -22.75
C PRO A 143 -0.37 22.38 -21.46
N LYS A 144 -1.27 23.35 -21.32
CA LYS A 144 -1.42 24.17 -20.10
C LYS A 144 -1.92 23.34 -18.92
N GLU A 145 -2.82 22.40 -19.17
CA GLU A 145 -3.31 21.48 -18.16
C GLU A 145 -2.19 20.53 -17.72
N ALA A 146 -1.40 20.01 -18.67
CA ALA A 146 -0.21 19.23 -18.37
C ALA A 146 0.81 20.02 -17.54
N GLU A 147 1.06 21.29 -17.87
CA GLU A 147 1.94 22.17 -17.10
C GLU A 147 1.46 22.33 -15.66
N MET A 148 0.15 22.57 -15.46
CA MET A 148 -0.45 22.71 -14.14
C MET A 148 -0.31 21.42 -13.31
N HIS A 149 -0.54 20.25 -13.91
CA HIS A 149 -0.34 18.97 -13.24
C HIS A 149 1.13 18.77 -12.84
N VAL A 150 2.06 18.98 -13.77
CA VAL A 150 3.50 18.85 -13.49
C VAL A 150 3.93 19.81 -12.39
N LEU A 151 3.47 21.06 -12.40
CA LEU A 151 3.77 22.04 -11.37
C LEU A 151 3.27 21.61 -9.98
N GLN A 152 2.02 21.13 -9.89
CA GLN A 152 1.47 20.60 -8.64
C GLN A 152 2.27 19.41 -8.14
N MET A 153 2.66 18.49 -9.01
CA MET A 153 3.45 17.31 -8.64
C MET A 153 4.86 17.69 -8.16
N ILE A 154 5.49 18.71 -8.74
CA ILE A 154 6.77 19.24 -8.24
C ILE A 154 6.60 19.85 -6.85
N GLN A 155 5.54 20.65 -6.64
CA GLN A 155 5.25 21.28 -5.35
C GLN A 155 4.94 20.25 -4.25
N ASP A 156 4.21 19.18 -4.60
CA ASP A 156 3.87 18.08 -3.69
C ASP A 156 5.07 17.15 -3.43
N GLY A 157 6.20 17.32 -4.13
CA GLY A 157 7.38 16.44 -4.03
C GLY A 157 7.16 15.05 -4.65
N GLU A 158 6.19 14.91 -5.55
CA GLU A 158 5.85 13.64 -6.20
C GLU A 158 6.74 13.31 -7.40
N ILE A 159 7.34 14.33 -8.02
CA ILE A 159 8.36 14.22 -9.09
C ILE A 159 9.40 15.33 -8.93
N TYR A 160 10.61 15.06 -9.40
CA TYR A 160 11.67 16.07 -9.54
C TYR A 160 11.77 16.47 -11.01
N ALA A 161 11.40 17.71 -11.33
CA ALA A 161 11.41 18.20 -12.71
C ALA A 161 11.56 19.72 -12.76
N THR A 162 12.03 20.21 -13.91
CA THR A 162 12.10 21.66 -14.22
C THR A 162 11.34 21.94 -15.51
N ILE A 163 10.47 22.95 -15.48
CA ILE A 163 9.65 23.37 -16.63
C ILE A 163 10.35 24.54 -17.33
N ASN A 164 10.59 24.40 -18.64
CA ASN A 164 11.04 25.48 -19.50
C ASN A 164 9.86 25.97 -20.35
N GLN A 165 9.26 27.09 -19.94
CA GLN A 165 8.11 27.68 -20.62
C GLN A 165 8.43 28.26 -22.00
N ARG A 166 9.68 28.64 -22.28
CA ARG A 166 10.07 29.20 -23.59
C ARG A 166 10.03 28.12 -24.67
N ASP A 167 10.55 26.94 -24.33
CA ASP A 167 10.64 25.81 -25.26
C ASP A 167 9.45 24.84 -25.13
N GLY A 168 8.60 25.02 -24.10
CA GLY A 168 7.47 24.12 -23.83
C GLY A 168 7.89 22.72 -23.38
N MET A 169 9.05 22.61 -22.74
CA MET A 169 9.68 21.33 -22.38
C MET A 169 9.74 21.13 -20.87
N VAL A 170 9.56 19.89 -20.44
CA VAL A 170 9.78 19.44 -19.06
C VAL A 170 11.02 18.57 -19.03
N ARG A 171 12.00 18.94 -18.20
CA ARG A 171 13.18 18.12 -17.93
C ARG A 171 12.99 17.42 -16.59
N PHE A 172 12.92 16.09 -16.61
CA PHE A 172 12.88 15.25 -15.43
C PHE A 172 14.27 15.13 -14.82
N LEU A 173 14.33 15.15 -13.50
CA LEU A 173 15.54 15.08 -12.69
C LEU A 173 15.49 13.83 -11.81
N GLU A 174 16.66 13.40 -11.37
CA GLU A 174 16.77 12.39 -10.31
C GLU A 174 16.50 13.03 -8.93
N ASP A 175 16.27 12.17 -7.94
CA ASP A 175 16.12 12.60 -6.55
C ASP A 175 17.35 13.41 -6.11
N PRO A 176 17.18 14.66 -5.66
CA PRO A 176 18.29 15.50 -5.23
C PRO A 176 18.96 15.02 -3.93
N GLU A 177 18.36 14.07 -3.20
CA GLU A 177 18.91 13.55 -1.95
C GLU A 177 20.24 12.80 -2.17
N GLN A 178 21.30 13.29 -1.51
CA GLN A 178 22.65 12.74 -1.62
C GLN A 178 23.08 11.93 -0.40
N TYR A 179 22.23 11.82 0.63
CA TYR A 179 22.50 11.09 1.89
C TYR A 179 23.70 11.63 2.67
N LYS A 180 24.02 12.92 2.51
CA LYS A 180 25.20 13.57 3.13
C LYS A 180 24.83 14.66 4.13
N THR A 181 23.54 15.00 4.23
CA THR A 181 23.06 16.11 5.05
C THR A 181 22.96 15.70 6.52
N CYS A 182 23.12 16.67 7.43
CA CYS A 182 22.88 16.45 8.86
C CYS A 182 21.42 16.03 9.12
N GLU A 183 20.46 16.56 8.34
CA GLU A 183 19.06 16.17 8.41
C GLU A 183 18.86 14.66 8.16
N MET A 184 19.61 14.08 7.22
CA MET A 184 19.55 12.64 6.99
C MET A 184 20.12 11.84 8.16
N ILE A 185 21.17 12.33 8.82
CA ILE A 185 21.72 11.72 10.03
C ILE A 185 20.68 11.73 11.16
N GLU A 186 19.98 12.85 11.36
CA GLU A 186 18.91 12.97 12.35
C GLU A 186 17.73 12.04 12.04
N HIS A 187 17.35 11.91 10.76
CA HIS A 187 16.31 10.99 10.34
C HIS A 187 16.69 9.52 10.60
N ILE A 188 17.95 9.15 10.36
CA ILE A 188 18.48 7.82 10.67
C ILE A 188 18.49 7.58 12.18
N ASP A 189 18.99 8.53 12.97
CA ASP A 189 19.00 8.41 14.44
C ASP A 189 17.58 8.25 15.01
N SER A 190 16.63 9.07 14.55
CA SER A 190 15.20 8.94 14.91
C SER A 190 14.64 7.54 14.56
N SER A 191 15.01 7.01 13.40
CA SER A 191 14.63 5.66 12.98
C SER A 191 15.25 4.58 13.89
N ILE A 192 16.52 4.72 14.26
CA ILE A 192 17.22 3.84 15.21
C ILE A 192 16.53 3.88 16.58
N GLN A 193 16.23 5.06 17.11
CA GLN A 193 15.53 5.22 18.39
C GLN A 193 14.15 4.54 18.38
N ARG A 194 13.42 4.66 17.27
CA ARG A 194 12.12 3.98 17.10
C ARG A 194 12.29 2.45 17.12
N ILE A 195 13.31 1.92 16.44
CA ILE A 195 13.61 0.48 16.42
C ILE A 195 14.04 -0.01 17.81
N MET A 196 14.90 0.73 18.51
CA MET A 196 15.31 0.42 19.90
C MET A 196 14.11 0.40 20.83
N THR A 197 13.19 1.34 20.69
CA THR A 197 11.94 1.38 21.48
C THR A 197 11.07 0.16 21.19
N LEU A 198 10.94 -0.24 19.92
CA LEU A 198 10.21 -1.45 19.54
C LEU A 198 10.87 -2.72 20.08
N SER A 199 12.21 -2.82 20.01
CA SER A 199 12.98 -3.94 20.56
C SER A 199 12.77 -4.07 22.07
N LYS A 200 12.84 -2.96 22.83
CA LYS A 200 12.54 -2.97 24.27
C LYS A 200 11.13 -3.48 24.58
N LYS A 201 10.13 -3.07 23.78
CA LYS A 201 8.75 -3.57 23.93
C LYS A 201 8.64 -5.06 23.63
N LEU A 202 9.36 -5.53 22.61
CA LEU A 202 9.39 -6.95 22.26
C LEU A 202 10.02 -7.79 23.37
N THR A 203 11.15 -7.35 23.92
CA THR A 203 11.80 -8.01 25.08
C THR A 203 10.87 -8.06 26.28
N ALA A 204 10.19 -6.95 26.61
CA ALA A 204 9.23 -6.93 27.71
C ALA A 204 8.04 -7.90 27.47
N MET A 205 7.55 -8.01 26.23
CA MET A 205 6.51 -8.99 25.90
C MET A 205 7.01 -10.44 26.01
N ASP A 206 8.24 -10.71 25.56
CA ASP A 206 8.86 -12.03 25.64
C ASP A 206 9.09 -12.47 27.10
N GLU A 207 9.55 -11.56 27.96
CA GLU A 207 9.68 -11.79 29.39
C GLU A 207 8.33 -12.13 30.04
N LEU A 208 7.29 -11.35 29.73
CA LEU A 208 5.94 -11.59 30.25
C LEU A 208 5.36 -12.94 29.81
N ILE A 209 5.55 -13.33 28.55
CA ILE A 209 5.07 -14.61 28.01
C ILE A 209 5.89 -15.77 28.61
N SER A 210 7.20 -15.59 28.75
CA SER A 210 8.11 -16.61 29.31
C SER A 210 7.80 -16.95 30.77
N CYS A 211 7.26 -15.98 31.53
CA CYS A 211 6.84 -16.18 32.91
C CYS A 211 5.39 -16.65 33.06
N ASP A 212 4.60 -16.77 31.98
CA ASP A 212 3.20 -17.20 32.05
C ASP A 212 3.10 -18.70 32.44
N PRO A 213 2.44 -19.05 33.56
CA PRO A 213 2.28 -20.44 33.98
C PRO A 213 1.62 -21.34 32.93
N LEU A 214 0.68 -20.81 32.13
CA LEU A 214 0.01 -21.59 31.08
C LEU A 214 0.96 -21.89 29.92
N TYR A 215 1.82 -20.94 29.58
CA TYR A 215 2.85 -21.11 28.57
C TYR A 215 3.89 -22.14 29.01
N LEU A 216 4.43 -22.00 30.22
CA LEU A 216 5.40 -22.92 30.81
C LEU A 216 4.85 -24.35 30.92
N ALA A 217 3.58 -24.51 31.32
CA ALA A 217 2.93 -25.82 31.41
C ALA A 217 2.74 -26.51 30.06
N LYS A 218 2.71 -25.76 28.95
CA LYS A 218 2.59 -26.29 27.59
C LYS A 218 3.97 -26.63 27.01
N VAL A 219 4.94 -25.74 27.14
CA VAL A 219 6.33 -25.95 26.70
C VAL A 219 6.99 -27.11 27.45
N GLY A 220 6.73 -27.24 28.76
CA GLY A 220 7.24 -28.35 29.57
C GLY A 220 6.70 -29.72 29.13
N ARG A 221 5.47 -29.79 28.59
CA ARG A 221 4.89 -31.03 28.05
C ARG A 221 5.41 -31.39 26.66
N GLU A 222 5.66 -30.40 25.80
CA GLU A 222 6.25 -30.64 24.47
C GLU A 222 7.71 -31.13 24.56
N ARG A 223 8.47 -30.70 25.57
CA ARG A 223 9.83 -31.22 25.81
C ARG A 223 9.89 -32.69 26.22
N GLN A 224 8.81 -33.26 26.78
CA GLN A 224 8.75 -34.68 27.11
C GLN A 224 8.43 -35.58 25.90
N ARG A 225 8.08 -35.03 24.73
CA ARG A 225 7.69 -35.80 23.53
C ARG A 225 8.84 -36.16 22.59
N PHE A 226 10.06 -35.70 22.86
CA PHE A 226 11.24 -36.28 22.20
C PHE A 226 11.66 -37.50 23.02
N ASP A 227 11.05 -38.65 22.69
CA ASP A 227 11.45 -39.93 23.23
C ASP A 227 12.95 -40.14 22.99
N PHE A 228 13.66 -40.46 24.07
CA PHE A 228 15.11 -40.70 24.11
C PHE A 228 15.54 -41.98 23.34
N ASP A 229 14.61 -42.64 22.66
CA ASP A 229 14.78 -43.96 22.04
C ASP A 229 15.24 -43.92 20.57
N ASP A 230 15.38 -42.74 19.96
CA ASP A 230 15.85 -42.58 18.57
C ASP A 230 17.39 -42.42 18.43
N PHE A 231 18.16 -42.79 19.45
CA PHE A 231 19.60 -43.03 19.29
C PHE A 231 19.81 -44.40 18.65
N ASP A 232 19.88 -44.43 17.31
CA ASP A 232 20.41 -45.54 16.54
C ASP A 232 21.71 -46.04 17.18
N SER A 233 21.64 -47.24 17.78
CA SER A 233 22.80 -47.94 18.30
C SER A 233 23.77 -48.22 17.13
N VAL A 234 24.91 -47.54 17.16
CA VAL A 234 26.03 -47.71 16.21
C VAL A 234 26.34 -49.20 16.04
N PRO A 235 26.38 -49.75 14.80
CA PRO A 235 26.70 -51.16 14.60
C PRO A 235 28.15 -51.44 15.01
N GLN A 236 28.36 -52.11 16.16
CA GLN A 236 29.64 -52.72 16.50
C GLN A 236 29.84 -53.99 15.66
N LYS A 237 30.43 -53.87 14.47
CA LYS A 237 31.18 -54.98 13.84
C LYS A 237 32.38 -54.45 13.07
N PHE A 238 33.53 -54.44 13.73
CA PHE A 238 34.81 -54.63 13.05
C PHE A 238 34.98 -56.14 12.86
N ASN A 239 34.98 -56.62 11.62
CA ASN A 239 35.56 -57.92 11.28
C ASN A 239 37.01 -57.68 10.86
N ILE A 240 37.91 -58.44 11.49
CA ILE A 240 39.31 -58.66 11.11
C ILE A 240 39.34 -59.48 9.81
#